data_AF-A0A3B0UG30-F1
#
_entry.id   AF-A0A3B0UG30-F1
#
_cell.length_a   1.000
_cell.length_b   1.000
_cell.length_c   1.000
_cell.angle_alpha   90.00
_cell.angle_beta   90.00
_cell.angle_gamma   90.00
#
_symmetry.space_group_name_H-M   'P 1'
#
loop_
_entity.id
_entity.type
_entity.pdbx_description
1 polymer ?
#
loop_
_entity_poly.entity_id
_entity_poly.type
_entity_poly.pdbx_seq_one_letter_code
_entity_poly.pdbx_strand_id
1 'polypeptide(L)'
;MYPKISDLINALFGTHINLPIMSYGFFVAMAFLVGAYLLYIEFIRKENDGLIKATTKKITEGKPASAAELFISFVASFFLAFKAYAAITDYQHFANDPQQFLFSGEGSIWVGLLAGVLYTAYVWYDKDKRKLKKPVVKEILVHAHEQTWMIVLIAAIFGIIGAKIFDQLENWQAFLADPMGQLFSFSGLTFYGGLIMAAIAVVWYGEKHGIPWKPMADSFAPGLAIAYGIGRIGCQVAGDGDWGIVNHWTKPHWLGFLPDWLWRYNFPHNIINEGVHIPGCTGPHCMQLPQGVFPTSAYETIMMVVIFVILWSIRKKIKTSGVLFSIYLIFNGVERFFIEHIRVNNTYDIFGHHMTQAEIISPILVIIGIVGWVVLEKRSKKGAVA
;
A
#
# COMPACT_ATOMS: atom_id res chain seq x y z
N MET A 1 16.95 -9.39 -11.47
CA MET A 1 15.90 -8.97 -10.52
C MET A 1 16.34 -9.38 -9.15
N TYR A 2 15.79 -8.73 -8.13
CA TYR A 2 16.15 -8.96 -6.73
C TYR A 2 14.89 -9.35 -5.97
N PRO A 3 14.51 -10.64 -5.98
CA PRO A 3 13.41 -11.19 -5.19
C PRO A 3 13.42 -10.70 -3.73
N LYS A 4 14.61 -10.72 -3.11
CA LYS A 4 14.85 -10.23 -1.75
C LYS A 4 15.71 -8.98 -1.75
N ILE A 5 15.55 -8.16 -0.72
CA ILE A 5 16.42 -7.00 -0.49
C ILE A 5 17.87 -7.43 -0.29
N SER A 6 18.11 -8.59 0.32
CA SER A 6 19.45 -9.15 0.41
C SER A 6 20.11 -9.40 -0.94
N ASP A 7 19.35 -9.80 -1.96
CA ASP A 7 19.90 -10.07 -3.30
C ASP A 7 20.43 -8.77 -3.92
N LEU A 8 19.70 -7.66 -3.71
CA LEU A 8 20.14 -6.33 -4.13
C LEU A 8 21.39 -5.88 -3.38
N ILE A 9 21.43 -6.04 -2.05
CA ILE A 9 22.58 -5.67 -1.22
C ILE A 9 23.81 -6.49 -1.63
N ASN A 10 23.65 -7.80 -1.80
CA ASN A 10 24.72 -8.70 -2.20
C ASN A 10 25.26 -8.34 -3.59
N ALA A 11 24.41 -7.97 -4.53
CA ALA A 11 24.85 -7.52 -5.86
C ALA A 11 25.57 -6.17 -5.84
N LEU A 12 25.16 -5.24 -4.97
CA LEU A 12 25.78 -3.90 -4.88
C LEU A 12 27.11 -3.90 -4.13
N PHE A 13 27.23 -4.73 -3.08
CA PHE A 13 28.37 -4.70 -2.15
C PHE A 13 29.22 -5.97 -2.15
N GLY A 14 28.86 -7.00 -2.92
CA GLY A 14 29.56 -8.28 -2.95
C GLY A 14 29.45 -9.08 -1.65
N THR A 15 28.36 -8.89 -0.89
CA THR A 15 28.12 -9.59 0.38
C THR A 15 27.37 -10.91 0.18
N HIS A 16 27.23 -11.71 1.25
CA HIS A 16 26.48 -12.97 1.26
C HIS A 16 25.46 -13.01 2.40
N ILE A 17 24.69 -11.93 2.56
CA ILE A 17 23.66 -11.82 3.59
C ILE A 17 22.38 -12.51 3.08
N ASN A 18 21.68 -13.28 3.90
CA ASN A 18 20.35 -13.81 3.57
C ASN A 18 19.31 -13.16 4.49
N LEU A 19 18.59 -12.16 3.99
CA LEU A 19 17.53 -11.48 4.75
C LEU A 19 16.15 -11.99 4.30
N PRO A 20 15.23 -12.29 5.23
CA PRO A 20 13.85 -12.74 4.96
C PRO A 20 12.95 -11.63 4.42
N ILE A 21 13.51 -10.63 3.72
CA ILE A 21 12.78 -9.42 3.32
C ILE A 21 12.60 -9.43 1.82
N MET A 22 11.38 -9.73 1.37
CA MET A 22 10.98 -9.64 -0.03
C MET A 22 11.02 -8.19 -0.49
N SER A 23 11.60 -7.93 -1.66
CA SER A 23 11.75 -6.58 -2.20
C SER A 23 10.41 -5.90 -2.41
N TYR A 24 9.42 -6.60 -2.96
CA TYR A 24 8.06 -6.07 -3.14
C TYR A 24 7.46 -5.60 -1.82
N GLY A 25 7.44 -6.47 -0.79
CA GLY A 25 6.91 -6.14 0.54
C GLY A 25 7.63 -4.97 1.21
N PHE A 26 8.96 -4.88 1.04
CA PHE A 26 9.75 -3.75 1.52
C PHE A 26 9.30 -2.42 0.89
N PHE A 27 9.17 -2.37 -0.43
CA PHE A 27 8.75 -1.15 -1.12
C PHE A 27 7.28 -0.78 -0.81
N VAL A 28 6.39 -1.77 -0.64
CA VAL A 28 5.03 -1.52 -0.15
C VAL A 28 5.06 -0.88 1.25
N ALA A 29 5.86 -1.42 2.18
CA ALA A 29 5.99 -0.82 3.51
C ALA A 29 6.53 0.63 3.44
N MET A 30 7.53 0.87 2.58
CA MET A 30 8.03 2.23 2.32
C MET A 30 6.97 3.16 1.74
N ALA A 31 6.12 2.67 0.84
CA ALA A 31 5.01 3.43 0.29
C ALA A 31 4.02 3.88 1.38
N PHE A 32 3.69 2.99 2.33
CA PHE A 32 2.87 3.33 3.49
C PHE A 32 3.53 4.39 4.39
N LEU A 33 4.82 4.23 4.70
CA LEU A 33 5.55 5.17 5.55
C LEU A 33 5.66 6.57 4.92
N VAL A 34 6.03 6.63 3.64
CA VAL A 34 6.13 7.90 2.90
C VAL A 34 4.75 8.54 2.74
N GLY A 35 3.73 7.75 2.37
CA GLY A 35 2.36 8.22 2.26
C GLY A 35 1.82 8.79 3.59
N ALA A 36 2.04 8.08 4.70
CA ALA A 36 1.66 8.52 6.04
C ALA A 36 2.37 9.82 6.44
N TYR A 37 3.67 9.91 6.19
CA TYR A 37 4.45 11.12 6.48
C TYR A 37 3.95 12.32 5.66
N LEU A 38 3.67 12.14 4.37
CA LEU A 38 3.12 13.21 3.52
C LEU A 38 1.71 13.63 3.94
N LEU A 39 0.88 12.67 4.35
CA LEU A 39 -0.45 12.97 4.88
C LEU A 39 -0.36 13.78 6.18
N TYR A 40 0.56 13.39 7.07
CA TYR A 40 0.81 14.09 8.34
C TYR A 40 1.17 15.57 8.12
N ILE A 41 2.13 15.85 7.23
CA ILE A 41 2.54 17.23 6.94
C ILE A 41 1.45 18.03 6.20
N GLU A 42 0.65 17.40 5.33
CA GLU A 42 -0.47 18.08 4.69
C GLU A 42 -1.61 18.35 5.67
N PHE A 43 -1.87 17.49 6.64
CA PHE A 43 -2.82 17.79 7.71
C PHE A 43 -2.39 18.98 8.55
N ILE A 44 -1.12 19.07 8.97
CA ILE A 44 -0.60 20.27 9.66
C ILE A 44 -0.83 21.52 8.81
N ARG A 45 -0.51 21.45 7.51
CA ARG A 45 -0.71 22.59 6.61
C ARG A 45 -2.18 22.99 6.49
N LYS A 46 -3.09 22.02 6.31
CA LYS A 46 -4.52 22.27 6.15
C LYS A 46 -5.18 22.75 7.44
N GLU A 47 -4.66 22.35 8.60
CA GLU A 47 -5.03 22.94 9.90
C GLU A 47 -4.57 24.39 10.00
N ASN A 48 -3.33 24.70 9.62
CA ASN A 48 -2.81 26.07 9.59
C ASN A 48 -3.56 26.97 8.58
N ASP A 49 -4.00 26.41 7.45
CA ASP A 49 -4.85 27.08 6.46
C ASP A 49 -6.33 27.23 6.95
N GLY A 50 -6.69 26.66 8.10
CA GLY A 50 -8.05 26.70 8.67
C GLY A 50 -9.08 25.81 7.95
N LEU A 51 -8.63 24.93 7.05
CA LEU A 51 -9.47 24.03 6.25
C LEU A 51 -9.86 22.76 7.03
N ILE A 52 -9.08 22.38 8.04
CA ILE A 52 -9.36 21.30 8.97
C ILE A 52 -9.31 21.89 10.38
N LYS A 53 -10.27 21.54 11.23
CA LYS A 53 -10.34 22.01 12.62
C LYS A 53 -10.04 20.85 13.57
N ALA A 54 -9.35 21.15 14.66
CA ALA A 54 -9.15 20.18 15.72
C ALA A 54 -10.47 19.90 16.46
N THR A 55 -10.66 18.66 16.87
CA THR A 55 -11.92 18.17 17.48
C THR A 55 -11.67 17.86 18.95
N THR A 56 -12.58 18.25 19.85
CA THR A 56 -12.45 17.90 21.27
C THR A 56 -12.93 16.46 21.51
N LYS A 57 -12.09 15.65 22.16
CA LYS A 57 -12.46 14.29 22.61
C LYS A 57 -12.37 14.18 24.12
N LYS A 58 -13.38 13.56 24.72
CA LYS A 58 -13.38 13.17 26.13
C LYS A 58 -12.60 11.86 26.29
N ILE A 59 -11.38 11.94 26.81
CA ILE A 59 -10.58 10.77 27.15
C ILE A 59 -10.66 10.55 28.66
N THR A 60 -11.00 9.31 29.06
CA THR A 60 -11.03 8.93 30.48
C THR A 60 -9.66 8.37 30.87
N GLU A 61 -8.91 9.11 31.67
CA GLU A 61 -7.60 8.68 32.18
C GLU A 61 -7.72 7.94 33.51
N GLY A 62 -6.82 6.99 33.76
CA GLY A 62 -6.66 6.32 35.05
C GLY A 62 -7.55 5.10 35.29
N LYS A 63 -8.11 4.49 34.24
CA LYS A 63 -8.81 3.19 34.35
C LYS A 63 -7.81 2.05 34.64
N PRO A 64 -8.18 1.05 35.45
CA PRO A 64 -7.39 -0.16 35.61
C PRO A 64 -7.31 -0.93 34.28
N ALA A 65 -6.31 -1.80 34.14
CA ALA A 65 -6.21 -2.68 32.98
C ALA A 65 -7.48 -3.54 32.86
N SER A 66 -8.12 -3.50 31.70
CA SER A 66 -9.30 -4.34 31.44
C SER A 66 -8.87 -5.80 31.21
N ALA A 67 -9.74 -6.76 31.55
CA ALA A 67 -9.46 -8.17 31.30
C ALA A 67 -9.21 -8.45 29.80
N ALA A 68 -9.91 -7.73 28.92
CA ALA A 68 -9.71 -7.80 27.48
C ALA A 68 -8.32 -7.28 27.06
N GLU A 69 -7.85 -6.14 27.60
CA GLU A 69 -6.50 -5.63 27.32
C GLU A 69 -5.41 -6.61 27.76
N LEU A 70 -5.54 -7.20 28.94
CA LEU A 70 -4.58 -8.18 29.45
C LEU A 70 -4.59 -9.45 28.61
N PHE A 71 -5.76 -9.95 28.23
CA PHE A 71 -5.89 -11.11 27.36
C PHE A 71 -5.29 -10.86 25.97
N ILE A 72 -5.60 -9.73 25.34
CA ILE A 72 -5.04 -9.36 24.03
C ILE A 72 -3.52 -9.23 24.13
N SER A 73 -3.01 -8.60 25.19
CA SER A 73 -1.56 -8.47 25.43
C SER A 73 -0.88 -9.83 25.57
N PHE A 74 -1.50 -10.75 26.32
CA PHE A 74 -1.02 -12.12 26.47
C PHE A 74 -0.97 -12.84 25.13
N VAL A 75 -2.07 -12.85 24.39
CA VAL A 75 -2.19 -13.56 23.11
C VAL A 75 -1.19 -13.00 22.09
N ALA A 76 -1.10 -11.68 21.95
CA ALA A 76 -0.19 -11.03 21.01
C ALA A 76 1.28 -11.33 21.33
N SER A 77 1.68 -11.20 22.60
CA SER A 77 3.06 -11.48 23.01
C SER A 77 3.40 -12.97 22.97
N PHE A 78 2.44 -13.86 23.28
CA PHE A 78 2.58 -15.30 23.13
C PHE A 78 2.91 -15.68 21.69
N PHE A 79 2.08 -15.27 20.72
CA PHE A 79 2.27 -15.65 19.31
C PHE A 79 3.54 -15.03 18.72
N LEU A 80 3.85 -13.77 19.08
CA LEU A 80 5.07 -13.11 18.65
C LEU A 80 6.32 -13.87 19.13
N ALA A 81 6.39 -14.21 20.42
CA ALA A 81 7.54 -14.92 20.97
C ALA A 81 7.61 -16.39 20.50
N PHE A 82 6.46 -17.06 20.36
CA PHE A 82 6.34 -18.40 19.81
C PHE A 82 6.99 -18.49 18.42
N LYS A 83 6.64 -17.55 17.53
CA LYS A 83 7.19 -17.49 16.16
C LYS A 83 8.60 -16.94 16.10
N ALA A 84 8.92 -15.92 16.90
CA ALA A 84 10.28 -15.37 16.95
C ALA A 84 11.31 -16.43 17.36
N TYR A 85 10.96 -17.31 18.31
CA TYR A 85 11.83 -18.42 18.68
C TYR A 85 12.10 -19.35 17.50
N ALA A 86 11.05 -19.82 16.81
CA ALA A 86 11.23 -20.67 15.63
C ALA A 86 12.05 -20.00 14.52
N ALA A 87 11.84 -18.70 14.31
CA ALA A 87 12.55 -17.94 13.28
C ALA A 87 14.05 -17.78 13.60
N ILE A 88 14.40 -17.76 14.89
CA ILE A 88 15.80 -17.71 15.34
C ILE A 88 16.44 -19.10 15.26
N THR A 89 15.70 -20.16 15.64
CA THR A 89 16.25 -21.53 15.65
C THR A 89 16.36 -22.15 14.27
N ASP A 90 15.42 -21.87 13.36
CA ASP A 90 15.46 -22.30 11.96
C ASP A 90 15.40 -21.07 11.04
N TYR A 91 16.46 -20.27 11.12
CA TYR A 91 16.58 -19.06 10.32
C TYR A 91 16.63 -19.34 8.82
N GLN A 92 17.16 -20.50 8.40
CA GLN A 92 17.25 -20.83 6.98
C GLN A 92 15.87 -21.10 6.39
N HIS A 93 15.01 -21.87 7.08
CA HIS A 93 13.64 -22.08 6.63
C HIS A 93 12.86 -20.75 6.59
N PHE A 94 12.94 -19.94 7.65
CA PHE A 94 12.30 -18.63 7.70
C PHE A 94 12.81 -17.67 6.62
N ALA A 95 14.11 -17.62 6.37
CA ALA A 95 14.69 -16.74 5.36
C ALA A 95 14.36 -17.15 3.93
N ASN A 96 14.17 -18.44 3.67
CA ASN A 96 13.89 -18.95 2.35
C ASN A 96 12.42 -18.83 1.97
N ASP A 97 11.50 -19.13 2.90
CA ASP A 97 10.06 -18.98 2.69
C ASP A 97 9.38 -18.38 3.93
N PRO A 98 9.43 -17.04 4.10
CA PRO A 98 8.81 -16.37 5.23
C PRO A 98 7.30 -16.58 5.29
N GLN A 99 6.64 -16.72 4.13
CA GLN A 99 5.19 -16.85 4.05
C GLN A 99 4.73 -18.22 4.55
N GLN A 100 5.34 -19.30 4.06
CA GLN A 100 5.05 -20.66 4.55
C GLN A 100 5.39 -20.78 6.04
N PHE A 101 6.51 -20.20 6.47
CA PHE A 101 6.95 -20.21 7.86
C PHE A 101 5.95 -19.52 8.81
N LEU A 102 5.34 -18.41 8.40
CA LEU A 102 4.35 -17.70 9.22
C LEU A 102 3.12 -18.57 9.55
N PHE A 103 2.71 -19.44 8.63
CA PHE A 103 1.55 -20.33 8.79
C PHE A 103 1.89 -21.73 9.28
N SER A 104 3.18 -22.04 9.44
CA SER A 104 3.60 -23.33 9.99
C SER A 104 3.14 -23.48 11.45
N GLY A 105 3.03 -24.72 11.92
CA GLY A 105 2.83 -25.01 13.36
C GLY A 105 4.10 -24.83 14.20
N GLU A 106 5.20 -24.36 13.61
CA GLU A 106 6.51 -24.31 14.25
C GLU A 106 6.63 -23.12 15.21
N GLY A 107 7.17 -23.41 16.39
CA GLY A 107 7.37 -22.45 17.46
C GLY A 107 7.62 -23.16 18.80
N SER A 108 7.92 -22.36 19.83
CA SER A 108 8.05 -22.87 21.19
C SER A 108 6.92 -22.36 22.06
N ILE A 109 6.03 -23.28 22.47
CA ILE A 109 4.92 -22.99 23.38
C ILE A 109 5.45 -22.41 24.69
N TRP A 110 6.56 -22.96 25.21
CA TRP A 110 7.13 -22.51 26.48
C TRP A 110 7.69 -21.09 26.43
N VAL A 111 8.39 -20.74 25.34
CA VAL A 111 8.89 -19.38 25.14
C VAL A 111 7.73 -18.41 24.94
N GLY A 112 6.71 -18.82 24.18
CA GLY A 112 5.46 -18.08 24.04
C GLY A 112 4.77 -17.82 25.38
N LEU A 113 4.58 -18.84 26.21
CA LEU A 113 3.93 -18.73 27.53
C LEU A 113 4.71 -17.80 28.45
N LEU A 114 6.04 -17.96 28.51
CA LEU A 114 6.90 -17.13 29.36
C LEU A 114 6.80 -15.65 28.97
N ALA A 115 6.96 -15.33 27.68
CA ALA A 115 6.84 -13.97 27.18
C ALA A 115 5.42 -13.41 27.39
N GLY A 116 4.39 -14.23 27.14
CA GLY A 116 2.99 -13.92 27.38
C GLY A 116 2.71 -13.46 28.81
N VAL A 117 3.16 -14.25 29.78
CA VAL A 117 2.99 -13.95 31.21
C VAL A 117 3.77 -12.70 31.60
N LEU A 118 5.06 -12.60 31.21
CA LEU A 118 5.91 -11.48 31.58
C LEU A 118 5.39 -10.15 31.02
N TYR A 119 4.99 -10.12 29.75
CA TYR A 119 4.48 -8.90 29.13
C TYR A 119 3.11 -8.50 29.70
N THR A 120 2.23 -9.46 29.94
CA THR A 120 0.93 -9.20 30.58
C THR A 120 1.10 -8.67 32.00
N ALA A 121 2.02 -9.24 32.77
CA ALA A 121 2.37 -8.76 34.10
C ALA A 121 2.93 -7.34 34.06
N TYR A 122 3.77 -7.02 33.07
CA TYR A 122 4.26 -5.66 32.83
C TYR A 122 3.14 -4.67 32.50
N VAL A 123 2.22 -5.01 31.58
CA VAL A 123 1.07 -4.16 31.23
C VAL A 123 0.18 -3.92 32.43
N TRP A 124 -0.11 -4.97 33.21
CA TRP A 124 -0.86 -4.85 34.44
C TRP A 124 -0.16 -3.91 35.43
N TYR A 125 1.14 -4.09 35.65
CA TYR A 125 1.93 -3.27 36.57
C TYR A 125 1.99 -1.79 36.16
N ASP A 126 2.22 -1.50 34.87
CA ASP A 126 2.27 -0.12 34.36
C ASP A 126 0.91 0.57 34.51
N LYS A 127 -0.19 -0.13 34.22
CA LYS A 127 -1.55 0.37 34.40
C LYS A 127 -1.91 0.54 35.87
N ASP A 128 -1.49 -0.39 36.72
CA ASP A 128 -1.73 -0.31 38.16
C ASP A 128 -1.00 0.88 38.79
N LYS A 129 0.21 1.19 38.31
CA LYS A 129 0.95 2.41 38.69
C LYS A 129 0.28 3.70 38.24
N ARG A 130 -0.35 3.70 37.06
CA ARG A 130 -1.01 4.88 36.47
C ARG A 130 -2.49 5.01 36.84
N LYS A 131 -3.05 4.06 37.61
CA LYS A 131 -4.46 4.10 38.02
C LYS A 131 -4.69 5.28 38.95
N LEU A 132 -5.76 6.04 38.69
CA LEU A 132 -6.20 7.12 39.56
C LEU A 132 -7.31 6.60 40.48
N LYS A 133 -7.39 7.12 41.71
CA LYS A 133 -8.47 6.75 42.66
C LYS A 133 -9.86 7.02 42.12
N LYS A 134 -10.00 8.00 41.21
CA LYS A 134 -11.19 8.24 40.39
C LYS A 134 -10.73 8.55 38.96
N PRO A 135 -11.26 7.86 37.94
CA PRO A 135 -10.95 8.18 36.56
C PRO A 135 -11.38 9.62 36.25
N VAL A 136 -10.48 10.42 35.69
CA VAL A 136 -10.77 11.81 35.32
C VAL A 136 -11.05 11.86 33.83
N VAL A 137 -12.19 12.43 33.46
CA VAL A 137 -12.51 12.73 32.06
C VAL A 137 -11.83 14.05 31.71
N LYS A 138 -10.83 14.01 30.84
CA LYS A 138 -10.20 15.20 30.26
C LYS A 138 -10.73 15.42 28.86
N GLU A 139 -11.09 16.67 28.57
CA GLU A 139 -11.32 17.10 27.19
C GLU A 139 -9.97 17.43 26.59
N ILE A 140 -9.53 16.60 25.64
CA ILE A 140 -8.27 16.79 24.93
C ILE A 140 -8.61 17.26 23.52
N LEU A 141 -7.94 18.31 23.08
CA LEU A 141 -7.99 18.77 21.71
C LEU A 141 -7.23 17.75 20.86
N VAL A 142 -7.90 17.11 19.90
CA VAL A 142 -7.29 16.11 19.01
C VAL A 142 -7.15 16.72 17.64
N HIS A 143 -5.91 16.76 17.16
CA HIS A 143 -5.58 17.26 15.84
C HIS A 143 -5.75 16.17 14.76
N ALA A 144 -5.93 16.58 13.52
CA ALA A 144 -6.03 15.66 12.38
C ALA A 144 -4.69 14.95 12.12
N HIS A 145 -3.56 15.65 12.27
CA HIS A 145 -2.24 15.08 12.05
C HIS A 145 -1.92 13.94 13.05
N GLU A 146 -2.43 14.00 14.28
CA GLU A 146 -2.31 12.93 15.29
C GLU A 146 -3.07 11.66 14.89
N GLN A 147 -4.10 11.79 14.05
CA GLN A 147 -4.95 10.68 13.60
C GLN A 147 -4.42 9.99 12.33
N THR A 148 -3.34 10.51 11.73
CA THR A 148 -2.75 10.01 10.48
C THR A 148 -2.52 8.51 10.51
N TRP A 149 -1.86 7.98 11.55
CA TRP A 149 -1.57 6.55 11.65
C TRP A 149 -2.83 5.69 11.79
N MET A 150 -3.84 6.18 12.49
CA MET A 150 -5.12 5.48 12.60
C MET A 150 -5.83 5.41 11.25
N ILE A 151 -5.81 6.51 10.49
CA ILE A 151 -6.37 6.57 9.14
C ILE A 151 -5.64 5.59 8.21
N VAL A 152 -4.32 5.57 8.24
CA VAL A 152 -3.49 4.64 7.43
C VAL A 152 -3.76 3.18 7.81
N LEU A 153 -3.89 2.89 9.10
CA LEU A 153 -4.23 1.54 9.59
C LEU A 153 -5.63 1.11 9.14
N ILE A 154 -6.62 2.01 9.21
CA ILE A 154 -7.97 1.75 8.69
C ILE A 154 -7.92 1.49 7.19
N ALA A 155 -7.18 2.31 6.43
CA ALA A 155 -7.00 2.12 5.00
C ALA A 155 -6.38 0.76 4.67
N ALA A 156 -5.35 0.34 5.40
CA ALA A 156 -4.69 -0.95 5.20
C ALA A 156 -5.63 -2.12 5.51
N ILE A 157 -6.31 -2.09 6.66
CA ILE A 157 -7.23 -3.17 7.09
C ILE A 157 -8.41 -3.30 6.11
N PHE A 158 -9.12 -2.20 5.84
CA PHE A 158 -10.27 -2.24 4.94
C PHE A 158 -9.87 -2.43 3.48
N GLY A 159 -8.64 -2.07 3.11
CA GLY A 159 -8.05 -2.37 1.81
C GLY A 159 -7.85 -3.87 1.60
N ILE A 160 -7.26 -4.56 2.58
CA ILE A 160 -7.07 -6.02 2.51
C ILE A 160 -8.43 -6.74 2.54
N ILE A 161 -9.31 -6.35 3.47
CA ILE A 161 -10.66 -6.94 3.57
C ILE A 161 -11.44 -6.75 2.27
N GLY A 162 -11.43 -5.54 1.72
CA GLY A 162 -12.13 -5.24 0.47
C GLY A 162 -11.55 -6.00 -0.72
N ALA A 163 -10.21 -6.09 -0.81
CA ALA A 163 -9.55 -6.82 -1.88
C ALA A 163 -9.90 -8.31 -1.86
N LYS A 164 -9.99 -8.90 -0.66
CA LYS A 164 -10.44 -10.27 -0.50
C LYS A 164 -11.90 -10.44 -0.89
N ILE A 165 -12.81 -9.67 -0.27
CA ILE A 165 -14.25 -9.80 -0.55
C ILE A 165 -14.54 -9.75 -2.05
N PHE A 166 -13.92 -8.82 -2.79
CA PHE A 166 -14.14 -8.71 -4.23
C PHE A 166 -13.51 -9.85 -5.02
N ASP A 167 -12.34 -10.34 -4.63
CA ASP A 167 -11.76 -11.54 -5.25
C ASP A 167 -12.70 -12.75 -5.11
N GLN A 168 -13.32 -12.94 -3.95
CA GLN A 168 -14.31 -14.02 -3.78
C GLN A 168 -15.59 -13.81 -4.59
N LEU A 169 -15.99 -12.55 -4.83
CA LEU A 169 -17.13 -12.25 -5.71
C LEU A 169 -16.81 -12.51 -7.18
N GLU A 170 -15.59 -12.20 -7.62
CA GLU A 170 -15.11 -12.44 -8.98
C GLU A 170 -14.90 -13.95 -9.23
N ASN A 171 -14.32 -14.65 -8.26
CA ASN A 171 -13.97 -16.07 -8.32
C ASN A 171 -14.97 -16.96 -7.54
N TRP A 172 -16.27 -16.66 -7.63
CA TRP A 172 -17.32 -17.27 -6.81
C TRP A 172 -17.33 -18.81 -6.85
N GLN A 173 -17.08 -19.40 -8.02
CA GLN A 173 -17.04 -20.85 -8.18
C GLN A 173 -15.84 -21.49 -7.47
N ALA A 174 -14.67 -20.85 -7.54
CA ALA A 174 -13.47 -21.30 -6.83
C ALA A 174 -13.63 -21.14 -5.31
N PHE A 175 -14.30 -20.07 -4.87
CA PHE A 175 -14.64 -19.85 -3.47
C PHE A 175 -15.59 -20.93 -2.93
N LEU A 176 -16.63 -21.31 -3.67
CA LEU A 176 -17.55 -22.39 -3.25
C LEU A 176 -16.86 -23.75 -3.15
N ALA A 177 -15.82 -23.99 -3.96
CA ALA A 177 -15.07 -25.24 -3.94
C ALA A 177 -14.15 -25.38 -2.72
N ASP A 178 -13.48 -24.29 -2.32
CA ASP A 178 -12.63 -24.25 -1.13
C ASP A 178 -12.72 -22.89 -0.40
N PRO A 179 -13.75 -22.69 0.43
CA PRO A 179 -13.97 -21.41 1.09
C PRO A 179 -12.84 -21.00 2.04
N MET A 180 -12.30 -21.98 2.79
CA MET A 180 -11.26 -21.72 3.79
C MET A 180 -9.90 -21.48 3.13
N GLY A 181 -9.53 -22.26 2.12
CA GLY A 181 -8.30 -22.02 1.38
C GLY A 181 -8.28 -20.67 0.68
N GLN A 182 -9.39 -20.25 0.07
CA GLN A 182 -9.48 -18.96 -0.62
C GLN A 182 -9.42 -17.77 0.34
N LEU A 183 -10.13 -17.83 1.48
CA LEU A 183 -10.13 -16.77 2.49
C LEU A 183 -8.77 -16.56 3.15
N PHE A 184 -8.04 -17.64 3.45
CA PHE A 184 -6.75 -17.56 4.14
C PHE A 184 -5.54 -17.54 3.19
N SER A 185 -5.73 -17.67 1.87
CA SER A 185 -4.63 -17.52 0.92
C SER A 185 -4.13 -16.07 0.84
N PHE A 186 -2.85 -15.87 0.54
CA PHE A 186 -2.30 -14.54 0.25
C PHE A 186 -2.46 -14.13 -1.22
N SER A 187 -2.87 -15.08 -2.06
CA SER A 187 -3.25 -14.86 -3.46
C SER A 187 -4.70 -14.38 -3.56
N GLY A 188 -5.12 -13.87 -4.71
CA GLY A 188 -6.51 -13.44 -4.92
C GLY A 188 -6.83 -12.16 -4.13
N LEU A 189 -6.23 -11.05 -4.54
CA LEU A 189 -6.48 -9.73 -3.97
C LEU A 189 -6.90 -8.79 -5.11
N THR A 190 -8.20 -8.54 -5.23
CA THR A 190 -8.73 -7.64 -6.26
C THR A 190 -8.49 -6.18 -5.86
N PHE A 191 -7.72 -5.47 -6.68
CA PHE A 191 -7.33 -4.07 -6.41
C PHE A 191 -8.51 -3.14 -6.13
N TYR A 192 -9.56 -3.19 -6.98
CA TYR A 192 -10.71 -2.28 -6.88
C TYR A 192 -11.52 -2.48 -5.60
N GLY A 193 -11.70 -3.74 -5.17
CA GLY A 193 -12.37 -4.03 -3.90
C GLY A 193 -11.65 -3.38 -2.72
N GLY A 194 -10.32 -3.46 -2.71
CA GLY A 194 -9.51 -2.81 -1.70
C GLY A 194 -9.60 -1.30 -1.73
N LEU A 195 -9.49 -0.69 -2.92
CA LEU A 195 -9.58 0.76 -3.09
C LEU A 195 -10.93 1.32 -2.61
N ILE A 196 -12.05 0.69 -3.02
CA ILE A 196 -13.40 1.16 -2.71
C ILE A 196 -13.67 1.07 -1.20
N MET A 197 -13.40 -0.08 -0.60
CA MET A 197 -13.67 -0.30 0.82
C MET A 197 -12.76 0.55 1.72
N ALA A 198 -11.48 0.69 1.37
CA ALA A 198 -10.56 1.58 2.08
C ALA A 198 -11.02 3.05 1.98
N ALA A 199 -11.40 3.51 0.79
CA ALA A 199 -11.86 4.90 0.58
C ALA A 199 -13.12 5.20 1.41
N ILE A 200 -14.11 4.30 1.40
CA ILE A 200 -15.35 4.44 2.19
C ILE A 200 -15.01 4.50 3.69
N ALA A 201 -14.19 3.57 4.19
CA ALA A 201 -13.83 3.49 5.60
C ALA A 201 -13.06 4.73 6.08
N VAL A 202 -12.10 5.21 5.27
CA VAL A 202 -11.32 6.42 5.58
C VAL A 202 -12.19 7.67 5.57
N VAL A 203 -13.05 7.83 4.56
CA VAL A 203 -13.97 8.98 4.47
C VAL A 203 -14.93 8.97 5.66
N TRP A 204 -15.53 7.82 5.97
CA TRP A 204 -16.43 7.67 7.11
C TRP A 204 -15.72 7.97 8.44
N TYR A 205 -14.51 7.44 8.63
CA TYR A 205 -13.72 7.70 9.82
C TYR A 205 -13.37 9.18 9.94
N GLY A 206 -12.87 9.81 8.88
CA GLY A 206 -12.49 11.23 8.88
C GLY A 206 -13.65 12.14 9.21
N GLU A 207 -14.80 11.97 8.54
CA GLU A 207 -16.01 12.76 8.79
C GLU A 207 -16.50 12.61 10.23
N LYS A 208 -16.53 11.38 10.75
CA LYS A 208 -16.89 11.10 12.15
C LYS A 208 -15.95 11.77 13.16
N HIS A 209 -14.73 12.11 12.74
CA HIS A 209 -13.69 12.68 13.58
C HIS A 209 -13.41 14.17 13.31
N GLY A 210 -14.27 14.83 12.53
CA GLY A 210 -14.17 16.26 12.25
C GLY A 210 -13.15 16.63 11.18
N ILE A 211 -12.72 15.65 10.35
CA ILE A 211 -11.85 15.86 9.20
C ILE A 211 -12.72 15.80 7.94
N PRO A 212 -13.09 16.94 7.32
CA PRO A 212 -13.98 16.93 6.17
C PRO A 212 -13.34 16.21 4.97
N TRP A 213 -14.15 15.48 4.19
CA TRP A 213 -13.63 14.57 3.17
C TRP A 213 -12.87 15.28 2.05
N LYS A 214 -13.25 16.51 1.69
CA LYS A 214 -12.60 17.28 0.60
C LYS A 214 -11.16 17.70 0.92
N PRO A 215 -10.89 18.44 2.03
CA PRO A 215 -9.52 18.75 2.41
C PRO A 215 -8.73 17.49 2.77
N MET A 216 -9.39 16.44 3.27
CA MET A 216 -8.75 15.14 3.46
C MET A 216 -8.28 14.54 2.14
N ALA A 217 -9.16 14.43 1.13
CA ALA A 217 -8.83 13.91 -0.19
C ALA A 217 -7.69 14.70 -0.86
N ASP A 218 -7.71 16.04 -0.77
CA ASP A 218 -6.59 16.86 -1.24
C ASP A 218 -5.26 16.53 -0.55
N SER A 219 -5.31 16.22 0.75
CA SER A 219 -4.11 15.85 1.53
C SER A 219 -3.57 14.49 1.11
N PHE A 220 -4.44 13.57 0.68
CA PHE A 220 -4.06 12.28 0.14
C PHE A 220 -3.44 12.37 -1.27
N ALA A 221 -3.87 13.30 -2.11
CA ALA A 221 -3.54 13.31 -3.54
C ALA A 221 -2.03 13.19 -3.86
N PRO A 222 -1.12 14.02 -3.28
CA PRO A 222 0.31 13.84 -3.53
C PRO A 222 0.86 12.55 -2.92
N GLY A 223 0.39 12.18 -1.73
CA GLY A 223 0.81 10.95 -1.03
C GLY A 223 0.48 9.69 -1.83
N LEU A 224 -0.72 9.63 -2.42
CA LEU A 224 -1.15 8.51 -3.26
C LEU A 224 -0.28 8.37 -4.51
N ALA A 225 0.06 9.49 -5.19
CA ALA A 225 0.91 9.46 -6.37
C ALA A 225 2.29 8.86 -6.04
N ILE A 226 2.99 9.38 -5.02
CA ILE A 226 4.33 8.88 -4.70
C ILE A 226 4.29 7.47 -4.08
N ALA A 227 3.30 7.15 -3.24
CA ALA A 227 3.16 5.82 -2.66
C ALA A 227 2.96 4.77 -3.76
N TYR A 228 2.14 5.10 -4.76
CA TYR A 228 1.94 4.23 -5.90
C TYR A 228 3.22 4.08 -6.75
N GLY A 229 3.95 5.17 -6.99
CA GLY A 229 5.28 5.10 -7.63
C GLY A 229 6.28 4.23 -6.87
N ILE A 230 6.35 4.35 -5.54
CA ILE A 230 7.23 3.50 -4.70
C ILE A 230 6.80 2.03 -4.78
N GLY A 231 5.50 1.74 -4.77
CA GLY A 231 4.99 0.38 -4.97
C GLY A 231 5.45 -0.22 -6.31
N ARG A 232 5.45 0.59 -7.37
CA ARG A 232 5.93 0.18 -8.70
C ARG A 232 7.42 -0.07 -8.80
N ILE A 233 8.24 0.58 -7.95
CA ILE A 233 9.64 0.18 -7.77
C ILE A 233 9.71 -1.24 -7.24
N GLY A 234 8.86 -1.60 -6.28
CA GLY A 234 8.74 -2.95 -5.76
C GLY A 234 8.48 -3.98 -6.86
N CYS A 235 7.50 -3.71 -7.73
CA CYS A 235 7.18 -4.54 -8.89
C CYS A 235 8.39 -4.70 -9.83
N GLN A 236 9.03 -3.58 -10.18
CA GLN A 236 10.18 -3.56 -11.09
C GLN A 236 11.40 -4.28 -10.55
N VAL A 237 11.63 -4.23 -9.23
CA VAL A 237 12.80 -4.88 -8.58
C VAL A 237 12.56 -6.37 -8.38
N ALA A 238 11.34 -6.76 -7.99
CA ALA A 238 10.97 -8.16 -7.77
C ALA A 238 10.77 -8.93 -9.09
N GLY A 239 10.32 -8.25 -10.15
CA GLY A 239 9.87 -8.91 -11.38
C GLY A 239 8.62 -9.74 -11.11
N ASP A 240 7.56 -9.12 -10.62
CA ASP A 240 6.34 -9.78 -10.14
C ASP A 240 5.28 -10.05 -11.23
N GLY A 241 5.57 -9.73 -12.49
CA GLY A 241 4.63 -9.87 -13.60
C GLY A 241 4.07 -8.54 -14.12
N ASP A 242 4.34 -7.42 -13.44
CA ASP A 242 3.90 -6.09 -13.87
C ASP A 242 4.82 -5.49 -14.94
N TRP A 243 4.89 -6.18 -16.08
CA TRP A 243 5.63 -5.78 -17.27
C TRP A 243 4.73 -5.67 -18.50
N GLY A 244 5.31 -5.10 -19.55
CA GLY A 244 4.61 -4.79 -20.78
C GLY A 244 4.55 -5.91 -21.80
N ILE A 245 3.95 -5.60 -22.93
CA ILE A 245 4.00 -6.44 -24.13
C ILE A 245 5.43 -6.51 -24.67
N VAL A 246 5.69 -7.49 -25.53
CA VAL A 246 6.97 -7.63 -26.21
C VAL A 246 7.30 -6.36 -27.00
N ASN A 247 8.48 -5.80 -26.72
CA ASN A 247 8.93 -4.59 -27.38
C ASN A 247 9.78 -4.96 -28.62
N HIS A 248 9.16 -4.94 -29.79
CA HIS A 248 9.85 -5.14 -31.07
C HIS A 248 10.56 -3.89 -31.58
N TRP A 249 10.32 -2.72 -30.98
CA TRP A 249 10.80 -1.44 -31.49
C TRP A 249 12.25 -1.19 -31.11
N THR A 250 13.02 -0.65 -32.05
CA THR A 250 14.40 -0.22 -31.81
C THR A 250 14.41 1.04 -30.95
N LYS A 251 15.34 1.13 -30.00
CA LYS A 251 15.48 2.31 -29.14
C LYS A 251 15.79 3.52 -30.02
N PRO A 252 14.98 4.59 -30.00
CA PRO A 252 15.27 5.78 -30.77
C PRO A 252 16.60 6.41 -30.34
N HIS A 253 17.38 6.91 -31.30
CA HIS A 253 18.72 7.48 -31.03
C HIS A 253 18.68 8.64 -30.02
N TRP A 254 17.62 9.44 -30.02
CA TRP A 254 17.43 10.56 -29.07
C TRP A 254 17.21 10.10 -27.62
N LEU A 255 16.87 8.83 -27.40
CA LEU A 255 16.82 8.18 -26.09
C LEU A 255 18.13 7.42 -25.76
N GLY A 256 19.19 7.66 -26.51
CA GLY A 256 20.49 7.01 -26.33
C GLY A 256 21.10 7.19 -24.94
N PHE A 257 20.78 8.30 -24.26
CA PHE A 257 21.24 8.60 -22.89
C PHE A 257 20.60 7.71 -21.81
N LEU A 258 19.47 7.06 -22.12
CA LEU A 258 18.80 6.15 -21.19
C LEU A 258 19.41 4.75 -21.26
N PRO A 259 19.49 4.02 -20.13
CA PRO A 259 19.96 2.66 -20.12
C PRO A 259 19.02 1.73 -20.90
N ASP A 260 19.56 0.71 -21.55
CA ASP A 260 18.79 -0.15 -22.46
C ASP A 260 17.66 -0.90 -21.75
N TRP A 261 17.87 -1.28 -20.48
CA TRP A 261 16.83 -1.93 -19.66
C TRP A 261 15.57 -1.07 -19.51
N LEU A 262 15.69 0.26 -19.59
CA LEU A 262 14.53 1.14 -19.49
C LEU A 262 13.72 1.15 -20.80
N TRP A 263 14.30 0.74 -21.93
CA TRP A 263 13.57 0.59 -23.19
C TRP A 263 13.03 -0.82 -23.37
N ARG A 264 13.88 -1.82 -23.10
CA ARG A 264 13.59 -3.23 -23.32
C ARG A 264 14.26 -4.05 -22.23
N TYR A 265 13.47 -4.87 -21.53
CA TYR A 265 13.98 -5.67 -20.42
C TYR A 265 13.42 -7.08 -20.41
N ASN A 266 14.25 -8.04 -20.01
CA ASN A 266 13.90 -9.47 -19.98
C ASN A 266 13.57 -9.98 -18.57
N PHE A 267 13.59 -9.11 -17.54
CA PHE A 267 13.28 -9.48 -16.16
C PHE A 267 13.96 -10.79 -15.69
N PRO A 268 15.31 -10.87 -15.74
CA PRO A 268 16.04 -12.05 -15.30
C PRO A 268 15.90 -12.24 -13.80
N HIS A 269 15.75 -13.48 -13.34
CA HIS A 269 15.51 -13.82 -11.94
C HIS A 269 14.19 -13.28 -11.37
N ASN A 270 13.15 -13.22 -12.20
CA ASN A 270 11.82 -12.76 -11.77
C ASN A 270 11.23 -13.66 -10.67
N ILE A 271 10.50 -13.07 -9.72
CA ILE A 271 9.99 -13.78 -8.54
C ILE A 271 8.98 -14.88 -8.92
N ILE A 272 8.23 -14.69 -10.01
CA ILE A 272 7.19 -15.61 -10.46
C ILE A 272 7.72 -16.79 -11.29
N ASN A 273 9.03 -16.86 -11.55
CA ASN A 273 9.68 -17.91 -12.36
C ASN A 273 9.11 -18.04 -13.79
N GLU A 274 8.71 -16.94 -14.41
CA GLU A 274 8.15 -16.91 -15.76
C GLU A 274 9.26 -16.89 -16.84
N GLY A 275 9.01 -17.59 -17.95
CA GLY A 275 9.83 -17.53 -19.16
C GLY A 275 10.72 -18.77 -19.39
N VAL A 276 11.98 -18.55 -19.74
CA VAL A 276 12.97 -19.58 -20.05
C VAL A 276 14.09 -19.60 -19.02
N HIS A 277 14.68 -20.77 -18.83
CA HIS A 277 15.77 -20.97 -17.88
C HIS A 277 17.05 -20.23 -18.30
N ILE A 278 17.69 -19.55 -17.36
CA ILE A 278 18.96 -18.84 -17.57
C ILE A 278 20.10 -19.89 -17.60
N PRO A 279 20.88 -20.00 -18.69
CA PRO A 279 21.97 -20.97 -18.79
C PRO A 279 22.96 -20.84 -17.62
N GLY A 280 23.26 -21.94 -16.94
CA GLY A 280 24.20 -21.98 -15.82
C GLY A 280 23.69 -21.43 -14.49
N CYS A 281 22.41 -21.01 -14.41
CA CYS A 281 21.80 -20.60 -13.13
C CYS A 281 21.39 -21.83 -12.32
N THR A 282 21.66 -21.82 -11.01
CA THR A 282 21.23 -22.85 -10.06
C THR A 282 20.60 -22.20 -8.85
N GLY A 283 19.42 -22.66 -8.43
CA GLY A 283 18.69 -22.12 -7.28
C GLY A 283 17.31 -21.58 -7.64
N PRO A 284 16.64 -20.89 -6.71
CA PRO A 284 15.35 -20.27 -6.97
C PRO A 284 15.50 -19.08 -7.93
N HIS A 285 14.43 -18.74 -8.66
CA HIS A 285 14.41 -17.58 -9.56
C HIS A 285 15.46 -17.66 -10.66
N CYS A 286 15.56 -18.79 -11.37
CA CYS A 286 16.48 -18.99 -12.49
C CYS A 286 15.84 -18.78 -13.87
N MET A 287 14.76 -18.00 -13.92
CA MET A 287 13.97 -17.78 -15.13
C MET A 287 14.08 -16.33 -15.61
N GLN A 288 13.93 -16.14 -16.92
CA GLN A 288 13.87 -14.82 -17.57
C GLN A 288 12.93 -14.86 -18.78
N LEU A 289 12.39 -13.70 -19.17
CA LEU A 289 11.57 -13.62 -20.37
C LEU A 289 12.40 -13.89 -21.63
N PRO A 290 11.90 -14.71 -22.57
CA PRO A 290 12.63 -15.04 -23.80
C PRO A 290 12.81 -13.84 -24.72
N GLN A 291 11.85 -12.90 -24.69
CA GLN A 291 11.88 -11.67 -25.45
C GLN A 291 11.79 -10.48 -24.50
N GLY A 292 12.48 -9.40 -24.84
CA GLY A 292 12.46 -8.19 -24.04
C GLY A 292 11.14 -7.45 -24.19
N VAL A 293 10.56 -7.05 -23.07
CA VAL A 293 9.28 -6.35 -22.98
C VAL A 293 9.47 -4.89 -22.59
N PHE A 294 8.41 -4.09 -22.73
CA PHE A 294 8.40 -2.75 -22.15
C PHE A 294 8.41 -2.86 -20.61
N PRO A 295 9.33 -2.19 -19.89
CA PRO A 295 9.35 -2.20 -18.43
C PRO A 295 8.28 -1.24 -17.87
N THR A 296 7.00 -1.61 -17.96
CA THR A 296 5.87 -0.76 -17.59
C THR A 296 5.93 -0.29 -16.14
N SER A 297 6.32 -1.16 -15.20
CA SER A 297 6.50 -0.78 -13.79
C SER A 297 7.53 0.35 -13.58
N ALA A 298 8.61 0.38 -14.37
CA ALA A 298 9.55 1.52 -14.37
C ALA A 298 8.91 2.80 -14.94
N TYR A 299 8.14 2.68 -16.03
CA TYR A 299 7.43 3.83 -16.62
C TYR A 299 6.39 4.41 -15.66
N GLU A 300 5.58 3.56 -15.03
CA GLU A 300 4.58 3.94 -14.03
C GLU A 300 5.25 4.66 -12.85
N THR A 301 6.41 4.15 -12.38
CA THR A 301 7.21 4.81 -11.33
C THR A 301 7.58 6.24 -11.74
N ILE A 302 8.17 6.41 -12.92
CA ILE A 302 8.62 7.73 -13.42
C ILE A 302 7.43 8.68 -13.56
N MET A 303 6.35 8.22 -14.18
CA MET A 303 5.14 9.02 -14.38
C MET A 303 4.54 9.46 -13.03
N MET A 304 4.50 8.57 -12.04
CA MET A 304 3.98 8.88 -10.72
C MET A 304 4.85 9.83 -9.91
N VAL A 305 6.18 9.75 -10.06
CA VAL A 305 7.10 10.76 -9.51
C VAL A 305 6.86 12.12 -10.15
N VAL A 306 6.68 12.18 -11.47
CA VAL A 306 6.36 13.43 -12.18
C VAL A 306 5.02 14.00 -11.71
N ILE A 307 3.98 13.17 -11.62
CA ILE A 307 2.65 13.58 -11.11
C ILE A 307 2.76 14.09 -9.67
N PHE A 308 3.51 13.38 -8.81
CA PHE A 308 3.79 13.84 -7.45
C PHE A 308 4.45 15.22 -7.44
N VAL A 309 5.51 15.44 -8.24
CA VAL A 309 6.21 16.72 -8.31
C VAL A 309 5.27 17.83 -8.77
N ILE A 310 4.41 17.58 -9.77
CA ILE A 310 3.40 18.54 -10.24
C ILE A 310 2.43 18.88 -9.10
N LEU A 311 1.79 17.87 -8.50
CA LEU A 311 0.83 18.05 -7.41
C LEU A 311 1.47 18.77 -6.22
N TRP A 312 2.68 18.36 -5.84
CA TRP A 312 3.43 18.95 -4.76
C TRP A 312 3.74 20.43 -5.04
N SER A 313 4.10 20.78 -6.27
CA SER A 313 4.44 22.16 -6.66
C SER A 313 3.22 23.08 -6.67
N ILE A 314 2.03 22.57 -7.01
CA ILE A 314 0.80 23.38 -7.10
C ILE A 314 -0.03 23.38 -5.80
N ARG A 315 0.20 22.46 -4.86
CA ARG A 315 -0.66 22.27 -3.66
C ARG A 315 -0.88 23.52 -2.80
N LYS A 316 0.06 24.46 -2.81
CA LYS A 316 -0.03 25.73 -2.06
C LYS A 316 -0.83 26.80 -2.80
N LYS A 317 -0.90 26.70 -4.14
CA LYS A 317 -1.64 27.62 -5.02
C LYS A 317 -3.13 27.27 -5.06
N ILE A 318 -3.47 25.99 -4.93
CA ILE A 318 -4.86 25.51 -4.90
C ILE A 318 -5.45 25.67 -3.49
N LYS A 319 -6.39 26.61 -3.33
CA LYS A 319 -7.08 26.87 -2.06
C LYS A 319 -8.46 26.22 -1.96
N THR A 320 -9.08 25.88 -3.09
CA THR A 320 -10.38 25.22 -3.13
C THR A 320 -10.28 23.76 -2.76
N SER A 321 -10.92 23.36 -1.65
CA SER A 321 -10.92 21.97 -1.17
C SER A 321 -11.55 21.01 -2.19
N GLY A 322 -10.81 19.95 -2.52
CA GLY A 322 -11.18 18.87 -3.44
C GLY A 322 -10.61 19.04 -4.86
N VAL A 323 -10.11 20.23 -5.22
CA VAL A 323 -9.57 20.48 -6.57
C VAL A 323 -8.22 19.78 -6.76
N LEU A 324 -7.37 19.70 -5.74
CA LEU A 324 -6.08 19.03 -5.87
C LEU A 324 -6.27 17.52 -6.08
N PHE A 325 -7.25 16.92 -5.39
CA PHE A 325 -7.63 15.53 -5.63
C PHE A 325 -8.25 15.31 -7.02
N SER A 326 -9.09 16.22 -7.51
CA SER A 326 -9.59 16.17 -8.88
C SER A 326 -8.47 16.18 -9.92
N ILE A 327 -7.44 17.02 -9.74
CA ILE A 327 -6.26 17.05 -10.62
C ILE A 327 -5.50 15.71 -10.57
N TYR A 328 -5.34 15.13 -9.38
CA TYR A 328 -4.76 13.79 -9.23
C TYR A 328 -5.55 12.73 -10.00
N LEU A 329 -6.89 12.71 -9.94
CA LEU A 329 -7.71 11.76 -10.69
C LEU A 329 -7.53 11.88 -12.20
N ILE A 330 -7.40 13.12 -12.72
CA ILE A 330 -7.12 13.35 -14.14
C ILE A 330 -5.76 12.76 -14.51
N PHE A 331 -4.70 13.11 -13.78
CA PHE A 331 -3.36 12.62 -14.07
C PHE A 331 -3.25 11.10 -13.94
N ASN A 332 -3.85 10.52 -12.90
CA ASN A 332 -3.87 9.07 -12.69
C ASN A 332 -4.64 8.35 -13.78
N GLY A 333 -5.82 8.85 -14.18
CA GLY A 333 -6.57 8.27 -15.30
C GLY A 333 -5.80 8.37 -16.61
N VAL A 334 -5.16 9.50 -16.91
CA VAL A 334 -4.34 9.65 -18.12
C VAL A 334 -3.16 8.69 -18.12
N GLU A 335 -2.42 8.58 -17.00
CA GLU A 335 -1.33 7.62 -16.88
C GLU A 335 -1.80 6.18 -17.09
N ARG A 336 -2.91 5.81 -16.44
CA ARG A 336 -3.51 4.48 -16.60
C ARG A 336 -3.88 4.17 -18.02
N PHE A 337 -4.50 5.11 -18.71
CA PHE A 337 -4.89 4.93 -20.10
C PHE A 337 -3.66 4.59 -20.97
N PHE A 338 -2.56 5.35 -20.86
CA PHE A 338 -1.38 5.14 -21.71
C PHE A 338 -0.58 3.89 -21.35
N ILE A 339 -0.42 3.58 -20.06
CA ILE A 339 0.33 2.38 -19.64
C ILE A 339 -0.40 1.11 -20.05
N GLU A 340 -1.73 1.10 -20.00
CA GLU A 340 -2.52 -0.09 -20.31
C GLU A 340 -2.34 -0.57 -21.75
N HIS A 341 -2.15 0.36 -22.71
CA HIS A 341 -1.90 0.02 -24.12
C HIS A 341 -0.60 -0.75 -24.34
N ILE A 342 0.35 -0.64 -23.42
CA ILE A 342 1.65 -1.31 -23.50
C ILE A 342 1.82 -2.40 -22.43
N ARG A 343 0.79 -2.66 -21.61
CA ARG A 343 0.81 -3.65 -20.53
C ARG A 343 0.27 -5.00 -20.98
N VAL A 344 0.79 -6.09 -20.41
CA VAL A 344 0.17 -7.41 -20.54
C VAL A 344 -0.93 -7.51 -19.48
N ASN A 345 -2.19 -7.48 -19.90
CA ASN A 345 -3.34 -7.63 -19.01
C ASN A 345 -4.40 -8.54 -19.63
N ASN A 346 -5.24 -9.12 -18.76
CA ASN A 346 -6.38 -9.92 -19.19
C ASN A 346 -7.44 -9.01 -19.81
N THR A 347 -7.86 -9.32 -21.04
CA THR A 347 -8.91 -8.60 -21.76
C THR A 347 -10.27 -9.20 -21.47
N TYR A 348 -11.29 -8.35 -21.29
CA TYR A 348 -12.69 -8.75 -21.20
C TYR A 348 -13.37 -8.59 -22.54
N ASP A 349 -14.17 -9.57 -22.93
CA ASP A 349 -15.01 -9.51 -24.13
C ASP A 349 -16.27 -8.73 -23.83
N ILE A 350 -16.28 -7.45 -24.22
CA ILE A 350 -17.45 -6.58 -24.06
C ILE A 350 -17.88 -6.10 -25.44
N PHE A 351 -19.08 -6.48 -25.86
CA PHE A 351 -19.66 -6.12 -27.18
C PHE A 351 -18.76 -6.44 -28.39
N GLY A 352 -17.99 -7.54 -28.33
CA GLY A 352 -17.09 -7.95 -29.43
C GLY A 352 -15.78 -7.17 -29.51
N HIS A 353 -15.48 -6.32 -28.52
CA HIS A 353 -14.20 -5.65 -28.35
C HIS A 353 -13.48 -6.19 -27.11
N HIS A 354 -12.20 -6.52 -27.26
CA HIS A 354 -11.32 -6.93 -26.18
C HIS A 354 -10.85 -5.67 -25.43
N MET A 355 -11.48 -5.35 -24.30
CA MET A 355 -11.12 -4.17 -23.48
C MET A 355 -10.65 -4.60 -22.10
N THR A 356 -9.63 -3.94 -21.59
CA THR A 356 -9.13 -4.14 -20.23
C THR A 356 -9.97 -3.36 -19.21
N GLN A 357 -9.96 -3.78 -17.95
CA GLN A 357 -10.65 -3.03 -16.88
C GLN A 357 -10.12 -1.59 -16.74
N ALA A 358 -8.80 -1.40 -16.91
CA ALA A 358 -8.18 -0.09 -16.77
C ALA A 358 -8.52 0.86 -17.94
N GLU A 359 -8.77 0.37 -19.15
CA GLU A 359 -9.28 1.18 -20.26
C GLU A 359 -10.71 1.70 -20.03
N ILE A 360 -11.51 1.01 -19.22
CA ILE A 360 -12.87 1.44 -18.87
C ILE A 360 -12.86 2.44 -17.72
N ILE A 361 -12.03 2.17 -16.70
CA ILE A 361 -12.01 2.97 -15.47
C ILE A 361 -11.23 4.26 -15.65
N SER A 362 -10.17 4.25 -16.46
CA SER A 362 -9.31 5.41 -16.63
C SER A 362 -10.03 6.64 -17.23
N PRO A 363 -10.91 6.53 -18.25
CA PRO A 363 -11.70 7.67 -18.73
C PRO A 363 -12.73 8.15 -17.70
N ILE A 364 -13.31 7.24 -16.91
CA ILE A 364 -14.24 7.59 -15.83
C ILE A 364 -13.54 8.45 -14.78
N LEU A 365 -12.32 8.08 -14.37
CA LEU A 365 -11.51 8.87 -13.43
C LEU A 365 -11.21 10.27 -13.98
N VAL A 366 -10.86 10.38 -15.27
CA VAL A 366 -10.63 11.67 -15.93
C VAL A 366 -11.89 12.53 -15.93
N ILE A 367 -13.05 11.96 -16.29
CA ILE A 367 -14.33 12.69 -16.32
C ILE A 367 -14.70 13.16 -14.90
N ILE A 368 -14.63 12.29 -13.90
CA ILE A 368 -14.91 12.65 -12.49
C ILE A 368 -13.96 13.76 -12.03
N GLY A 369 -12.68 13.68 -12.39
CA GLY A 369 -11.70 14.71 -12.09
C GLY A 369 -12.05 16.06 -12.73
N ILE A 370 -12.35 16.10 -14.03
CA ILE A 370 -12.70 17.33 -14.76
C ILE A 370 -13.99 17.95 -14.18
N VAL A 371 -15.05 17.14 -14.02
CA VAL A 371 -16.32 17.60 -13.47
C VAL A 371 -16.13 18.12 -12.04
N GLY A 372 -15.40 17.37 -11.21
CA GLY A 372 -15.08 17.75 -9.83
C GLY A 372 -14.37 19.11 -9.78
N TRP A 373 -13.32 19.29 -10.58
CA TRP A 373 -12.60 20.57 -10.66
C TRP A 373 -13.55 21.72 -11.03
N VAL A 374 -14.25 21.61 -12.17
CA VAL A 374 -15.11 22.69 -12.69
C VAL A 374 -16.22 23.05 -11.71
N VAL A 375 -16.87 22.06 -11.09
CA VAL A 375 -17.97 22.29 -10.15
C VAL A 375 -17.47 22.93 -8.86
N LEU A 376 -16.35 22.45 -8.30
CA LEU A 376 -15.80 22.96 -7.05
C LEU A 376 -15.30 24.40 -7.20
N GLU A 377 -14.63 24.73 -8.31
CA GLU A 377 -14.22 26.11 -8.58
C GLU A 377 -15.40 27.05 -8.78
N LYS A 378 -16.42 26.65 -9.55
CA LYS A 378 -17.63 27.46 -9.74
C LYS A 378 -18.34 27.73 -8.43
N ARG A 379 -18.44 26.74 -7.53
CA ARG A 379 -19.03 26.90 -6.19
C ARG A 379 -18.20 27.82 -5.31
N SER A 380 -16.87 27.69 -5.34
CA SER A 380 -15.98 28.56 -4.58
C SER A 380 -16.08 30.02 -5.02
N LYS A 381 -16.15 30.28 -6.34
CA LYS A 381 -16.31 31.64 -6.87
C LYS A 381 -17.66 32.25 -6.51
N LYS A 382 -18.75 31.46 -6.56
CA LYS A 382 -20.08 31.93 -6.14
C LYS A 382 -20.16 32.26 -4.65
N GLY A 383 -19.55 31.43 -3.78
CA GLY A 383 -19.52 31.66 -2.34
C GLY A 383 -18.56 32.77 -1.88
N ALA A 384 -17.72 33.29 -2.77
CA ALA A 384 -16.88 34.47 -2.51
C ALA A 384 -17.52 35.79 -2.98
N VAL A 385 -18.61 35.71 -3.75
CA VAL A 385 -19.36 36.87 -4.30
C VAL A 385 -20.68 37.10 -3.53
N ALA A 386 -21.13 36.11 -2.75
CA ALA A 386 -22.24 36.22 -1.79
C ALA A 386 -21.67 36.41 -0.39
#